data_AF-A0A964U7J7-F1
#
_entry.id   AF-A0A964U7J7-F1
#
_cell.length_a   1.000
_cell.length_b   1.000
_cell.length_c   1.000
_cell.angle_alpha   90.00
_cell.angle_beta   90.00
_cell.angle_gamma   90.00
#
_symmetry.space_group_name_H-M   'P 1'
#
loop_
_entity.id
_entity.type
_entity.pdbx_description
1 polymer ?
#
loop_
_entity_poly.entity_id
_entity_poly.type
_entity_poly.pdbx_seq_one_letter_code
_entity_poly.pdbx_strand_id
1 'polypeptide(L)'
;MTSRLAAFGLAALMLYFAFHAFAGETGLGHWSDMQARLAEKRAELDKLEADIAALERDIERLRPESVDPDYIERLAREKLAFVYPGELILVTEDE
;
A
#
# COMPACT_ATOMS: atom_id res chain seq x y z
N MET A 1 -6.10 -61.60 0.85
CA MET A 1 -4.97 -60.83 0.27
C MET A 1 -5.45 -59.59 -0.51
N THR A 2 -6.58 -59.67 -1.22
CA THR A 2 -7.20 -58.56 -1.98
C THR A 2 -7.57 -57.33 -1.13
N SER A 3 -8.02 -57.50 0.12
CA SER A 3 -8.38 -56.35 0.98
C SER A 3 -7.19 -55.48 1.40
N ARG A 4 -6.01 -56.08 1.59
CA ARG A 4 -4.78 -55.34 1.97
C ARG A 4 -4.25 -54.54 0.78
N LEU A 5 -4.33 -55.11 -0.43
CA LEU A 5 -3.99 -54.41 -1.68
C LEU A 5 -4.95 -53.26 -1.97
N ALA A 6 -6.26 -53.46 -1.75
CA ALA A 6 -7.26 -52.40 -1.88
C ALA A 6 -7.02 -51.26 -0.87
N ALA A 7 -6.72 -51.59 0.39
CA ALA A 7 -6.37 -50.60 1.40
C ALA A 7 -5.10 -49.83 1.04
N PHE A 8 -4.08 -50.52 0.51
CA PHE A 8 -2.84 -49.88 0.06
C PHE A 8 -3.06 -48.96 -1.14
N GLY A 9 -3.89 -49.39 -2.11
CA GLY A 9 -4.27 -48.57 -3.25
C GLY A 9 -5.02 -47.29 -2.82
N LEU A 10 -5.94 -47.41 -1.87
CA LEU A 10 -6.66 -46.25 -1.31
C LEU A 10 -5.72 -45.29 -0.58
N ALA A 11 -4.79 -45.82 0.22
CA ALA A 11 -3.80 -45.01 0.92
C ALA A 11 -2.87 -44.25 -0.04
N ALA A 12 -2.42 -44.91 -1.11
CA ALA A 12 -1.61 -44.29 -2.15
C ALA A 12 -2.38 -43.18 -2.90
N LEU A 13 -3.66 -43.41 -3.19
CA LEU A 13 -4.53 -42.42 -3.81
C LEU A 13 -4.71 -41.19 -2.90
N MET A 14 -4.95 -41.39 -1.61
CA MET A 14 -5.07 -40.31 -0.64
C MET A 14 -3.77 -39.51 -0.52
N LEU A 15 -2.61 -40.18 -0.49
CA LEU A 15 -1.31 -39.51 -0.47
C LEU A 15 -1.04 -38.71 -1.75
N TYR A 16 -1.44 -39.23 -2.92
CA TYR A 16 -1.33 -38.52 -4.18
C TYR A 16 -2.15 -37.22 -4.18
N PHE A 17 -3.42 -37.29 -3.76
CA PHE A 17 -4.26 -36.09 -3.66
C PHE A 17 -3.78 -35.12 -2.58
N ALA A 18 -3.33 -35.63 -1.42
CA ALA A 18 -2.75 -34.79 -0.38
C ALA A 18 -1.50 -34.06 -0.90
N PHE A 19 -0.57 -34.78 -1.54
CA PHE A 19 0.62 -34.19 -2.13
C PHE A 19 0.26 -33.10 -3.15
N HIS A 20 -0.66 -33.37 -4.08
CA HIS A 20 -1.08 -32.38 -5.08
C HIS A 20 -1.85 -31.19 -4.49
N ALA A 21 -2.61 -31.37 -3.41
CA ALA A 21 -3.28 -30.27 -2.71
C ALA A 21 -2.30 -29.31 -2.02
N PHE A 22 -1.13 -29.80 -1.60
CA PHE A 22 -0.08 -28.99 -0.98
C PHE A 22 0.97 -28.48 -1.97
N ALA A 23 1.34 -29.26 -2.99
CA ALA A 23 2.45 -28.99 -3.92
C ALA A 23 2.02 -28.43 -5.29
N GLY A 24 0.73 -28.29 -5.58
CA GLY A 24 0.25 -27.69 -6.82
C GLY A 24 0.39 -26.17 -6.83
N GLU A 25 0.49 -25.56 -8.03
CA GLU A 25 0.46 -24.10 -8.24
C GLU A 25 -0.82 -23.43 -7.68
N THR A 26 -1.90 -24.20 -7.49
CA THR A 26 -3.16 -23.75 -6.86
C THR A 26 -3.33 -24.28 -5.43
N GLY A 27 -2.27 -24.83 -4.84
CA GLY A 27 -2.29 -25.40 -3.50
C GLY A 27 -2.55 -24.37 -2.41
N LEU A 28 -2.92 -24.86 -1.22
CA LEU A 28 -3.30 -24.03 -0.08
C LEU A 28 -2.24 -22.98 0.30
N GLY A 29 -0.96 -23.33 0.16
CA GLY A 29 0.16 -22.42 0.43
C GLY A 29 0.19 -21.23 -0.53
N HIS A 30 0.07 -21.47 -1.84
CA HIS A 30 0.03 -20.40 -2.83
C HIS A 30 -1.19 -19.49 -2.66
N TRP A 31 -2.34 -20.06 -2.27
CA TRP A 31 -3.51 -19.26 -1.91
C TRP A 31 -3.23 -18.33 -0.72
N SER A 32 -2.57 -18.81 0.33
CA SER A 32 -2.20 -17.96 1.48
C SER A 32 -1.22 -16.84 1.12
N ASP A 33 -0.22 -17.13 0.29
CA ASP A 33 0.72 -16.12 -0.23
C ASP A 33 0.00 -15.08 -1.10
N MET A 34 -0.92 -15.52 -1.96
CA MET A 34 -1.75 -14.64 -2.78
C MET A 34 -2.63 -13.73 -1.92
N GLN A 35 -3.24 -14.25 -0.85
CA GLN A 35 -4.02 -13.44 0.10
C GLN A 35 -3.14 -12.41 0.81
N ALA A 36 -1.93 -12.78 1.22
CA ALA A 36 -0.99 -11.86 1.85
C ALA A 36 -0.58 -10.74 0.88
N ARG A 37 -0.23 -11.07 -0.37
CA ARG A 37 0.08 -10.08 -1.42
C ARG A 37 -1.11 -9.18 -1.72
N LEU A 38 -2.32 -9.73 -1.75
CA LEU A 38 -3.54 -8.96 -1.98
C LEU A 38 -3.81 -7.99 -0.83
N ALA A 39 -3.56 -8.40 0.41
CA ALA A 39 -3.66 -7.52 1.57
C ALA A 39 -2.61 -6.40 1.53
N GLU A 40 -1.36 -6.73 1.19
CA GLU A 40 -0.27 -5.75 1.02
C GLU A 40 -0.62 -4.71 -0.05
N LYS A 41 -1.08 -5.16 -1.23
CA LYS A 41 -1.43 -4.26 -2.33
C LYS A 41 -2.64 -3.38 -2.03
N ARG A 42 -3.60 -3.87 -1.25
CA ARG A 42 -4.72 -3.05 -0.77
C ARG A 42 -4.23 -1.96 0.19
N ALA A 43 -3.36 -2.29 1.12
CA ALA A 43 -2.79 -1.29 2.02
C ALA A 43 -1.98 -0.22 1.27
N GLU A 44 -1.25 -0.61 0.22
CA GLU A 44 -0.53 0.33 -0.66
C GLU A 44 -1.51 1.24 -1.42
N LEU A 45 -2.61 0.69 -1.92
CA LEU A 45 -3.67 1.44 -2.60
C LEU A 45 -4.31 2.45 -1.66
N ASP A 46 -4.75 2.02 -0.48
CA ASP A 46 -5.41 2.88 0.52
C ASP A 46 -4.50 4.06 0.90
N LYS A 47 -3.19 3.80 1.05
CA LYS A 47 -2.21 4.87 1.30
C LYS A 47 -2.14 5.85 0.14
N LEU A 48 -2.04 5.35 -1.09
CA LEU A 48 -1.91 6.21 -2.27
C LEU A 48 -3.17 7.05 -2.50
N GLU A 49 -4.35 6.48 -2.27
CA GLU A 49 -5.62 7.21 -2.33
C GLU A 49 -5.68 8.33 -1.28
N ALA A 50 -5.19 8.08 -0.07
CA ALA A 50 -5.09 9.11 0.97
C ALA A 50 -4.13 10.24 0.58
N ASP A 51 -2.98 9.90 0.00
CA ASP A 51 -1.99 10.87 -0.49
C ASP A 51 -2.56 11.72 -1.64
N ILE A 52 -3.25 11.09 -2.59
CA ILE A 52 -3.95 11.78 -3.69
C ILE A 52 -5.00 12.73 -3.14
N ALA A 53 -5.85 12.27 -2.22
CA ALA A 53 -6.88 13.12 -1.62
C ALA A 53 -6.28 14.32 -0.85
N ALA A 54 -5.09 14.17 -0.26
CA ALA A 54 -4.38 15.28 0.36
C ALA A 54 -3.88 16.29 -0.68
N LEU A 55 -3.26 15.82 -1.75
CA LEU A 55 -2.79 16.66 -2.85
C LEU A 55 -3.95 17.39 -3.55
N GLU A 56 -5.09 16.73 -3.75
CA GLU A 56 -6.28 17.35 -4.33
C GLU A 56 -6.80 18.51 -3.49
N ARG A 57 -6.81 18.38 -2.14
CA ARG A 57 -7.17 19.49 -1.24
C ARG A 57 -6.18 20.64 -1.36
N ASP A 58 -4.89 20.35 -1.45
CA ASP A 58 -3.87 21.37 -1.61
C ASP A 58 -3.98 22.07 -2.96
N ILE A 59 -4.23 21.33 -4.05
CA ILE A 59 -4.47 21.89 -5.38
C ILE A 59 -5.71 22.79 -5.39
N GLU A 60 -6.81 22.37 -4.77
CA GLU A 60 -8.02 23.17 -4.69
C GLU A 60 -7.75 24.52 -4.03
N ARG A 61 -6.97 24.56 -2.94
CA ARG A 61 -6.55 25.81 -2.27
C ARG A 61 -5.64 26.71 -3.11
N LEU A 62 -5.12 26.22 -4.23
CA LEU A 62 -4.30 27.00 -5.17
C LEU A 62 -5.11 27.49 -6.39
N ARG A 63 -6.35 27.03 -6.57
CA ARG A 63 -7.16 27.42 -7.74
C ARG A 63 -7.63 28.88 -7.60
N PRO A 64 -7.67 29.66 -8.69
CA PRO A 64 -8.05 31.08 -8.63
C PRO A 64 -9.44 31.35 -8.01
N GLU A 65 -10.34 30.38 -8.12
CA GLU A 65 -11.73 30.43 -7.65
C GLU A 65 -11.85 30.22 -6.12
N SER A 66 -10.86 29.55 -5.51
CA SER A 66 -10.86 29.08 -4.12
C SER A 66 -9.50 29.29 -3.43
N VAL A 67 -8.71 30.24 -3.95
CA VAL A 67 -7.32 30.45 -3.53
C VAL A 67 -7.26 30.89 -2.07
N ASP A 68 -6.43 30.22 -1.29
CA ASP A 68 -6.13 30.55 0.10
C ASP A 68 -4.84 31.41 0.14
N PRO A 69 -4.94 32.73 0.38
CA PRO A 69 -3.79 33.63 0.34
C PRO A 69 -2.70 33.27 1.35
N ASP A 70 -3.10 32.83 2.55
CA ASP A 70 -2.17 32.47 3.63
C ASP A 70 -1.40 31.19 3.25
N TYR A 71 -2.07 30.25 2.57
CA TYR A 71 -1.42 29.03 2.07
C TYR A 71 -0.38 29.33 0.99
N ILE A 72 -0.72 30.21 0.04
CA ILE A 72 0.19 30.66 -1.02
C ILE A 72 1.40 31.36 -0.41
N GLU A 73 1.19 32.27 0.53
CA GLU A 73 2.26 32.98 1.19
C GLU A 73 3.20 32.03 1.93
N ARG A 74 2.64 31.08 2.69
CA ARG A 74 3.43 30.05 3.35
C ARG A 74 4.22 29.21 2.36
N LEU A 75 3.61 28.78 1.25
CA LEU A 75 4.29 28.00 0.22
C LEU A 75 5.42 28.81 -0.46
N ALA A 76 5.20 30.10 -0.72
CA ALA A 76 6.22 30.98 -1.27
C ALA A 76 7.40 31.15 -0.30
N ARG A 77 7.12 31.32 0.99
CA ARG A 77 8.16 31.41 2.04
C ARG A 77 8.95 30.10 2.16
N GLU A 78 8.26 28.96 2.24
CA GLU A 78 8.87 27.64 2.44
C GLU A 78 9.61 27.11 1.20
N LYS A 79 9.05 27.28 0.00
CA LYS A 79 9.60 26.68 -1.25
C LYS A 79 10.47 27.62 -2.05
N LEU A 80 10.21 28.92 -2.00
CA LEU A 80 10.90 29.92 -2.81
C LEU A 80 11.78 30.85 -1.97
N ALA A 81 11.86 30.63 -0.64
CA ALA A 81 12.51 31.54 0.29
C ALA A 81 12.03 32.99 0.11
N PHE A 82 10.75 33.17 -0.20
CA PHE A 82 10.16 34.48 -0.41
C PHE A 82 10.08 35.25 0.91
N VAL A 83 10.51 36.52 0.90
CA VAL A 83 10.54 37.40 2.07
C VAL A 83 10.25 38.82 1.59
N TYR A 84 9.45 39.58 2.35
CA TYR A 84 9.19 40.98 2.04
C TYR A 84 10.35 41.89 2.46
N PRO A 85 10.57 43.03 1.79
CA PRO A 85 11.56 44.00 2.23
C PRO A 85 11.31 44.46 3.67
N GLY A 86 12.31 44.33 4.53
CA GLY A 86 12.25 44.75 5.94
C GLY A 86 11.82 43.68 6.95
N GLU A 87 11.54 42.45 6.50
CA GLU A 87 11.28 41.33 7.41
C GLU A 87 12.57 40.80 8.06
N LEU A 88 12.45 40.39 9.33
CA LEU A 88 13.55 39.79 10.09
C LEU A 88 13.42 38.26 10.04
N ILE A 89 14.46 37.58 9.56
CA ILE A 89 14.53 36.11 9.57
C ILE A 89 15.17 35.67 10.89
N LEU A 90 14.44 34.86 11.66
CA LEU A 90 14.98 34.19 12.84
C LEU A 90 15.39 32.78 12.44
N VAL A 91 16.69 32.49 12.45
CA VAL A 91 17.21 31.13 12.27
C VAL A 91 17.32 30.51 13.65
N THR A 92 16.52 29.48 13.91
CA THR A 92 16.64 28.64 15.10
C THR A 92 17.60 27.49 14.80
N GLU A 93 18.39 27.05 15.78
CA GLU A 93 19.11 25.77 15.65
C GLU A 93 18.06 24.65 15.68
N ASP A 94 17.94 23.92 14.56
CA ASP A 94 17.14 22.70 14.51
C ASP A 94 17.91 21.59 15.27
N GLU A 95 17.31 21.03 16.33
CA GLU A 95 17.80 19.80 17.00
C GLU A 95 17.65 18.56 16.11
#